data_AF-A0A3B8WJZ5-F1
#
_entry.id   AF-A0A3B8WJZ5-F1
#
_cell.length_a   1.000
_cell.length_b   1.000
_cell.length_c   1.000
_cell.angle_alpha   90.00
_cell.angle_beta   90.00
_cell.angle_gamma   90.00
#
_symmetry.space_group_name_H-M   'P 1'
#
loop_
_entity.id
_entity.type
_entity.pdbx_description
1 polymer ?
#
loop_
_entity_poly.entity_id
_entity_poly.type
_entity_poly.pdbx_seq_one_letter_code
_entity_poly.pdbx_strand_id
1 'polypeptide(L)' 'NPDFVLNQERYRNASVLLARTNFGCGSSREHAPWALDDFGFRVIIAPS' A
#
# COMPACT_ATOMS: atom_id res chain seq x y z
N ASN A 1 14.92 -5.54 1.58
CA ASN A 1 15.13 -5.00 0.22
C ASN A 1 15.26 -3.48 0.31
N PRO A 2 16.47 -2.92 0.33
CA PRO A 2 16.68 -1.47 0.51
C PRO A 2 16.15 -0.63 -0.67
N ASP A 3 16.04 -1.20 -1.87
CA ASP A 3 15.62 -0.47 -3.08
C ASP A 3 14.10 -0.25 -3.16
N PHE A 4 13.33 -0.97 -2.33
CA PHE A 4 11.88 -0.83 -2.31
C PHE A 4 11.48 0.52 -1.71
N VAL A 5 10.57 1.22 -2.39
CA VAL A 5 10.21 2.62 -2.06
C VAL A 5 9.77 2.80 -0.60
N LEU A 6 9.00 1.88 -0.02
CA LEU A 6 8.54 2.02 1.37
C LEU A 6 9.65 1.88 2.42
N ASN A 7 10.84 1.40 2.03
CA ASN A 7 12.00 1.31 2.92
C ASN A 7 12.89 2.56 2.85
N GLN A 8 12.63 3.51 1.95
CA GLN A 8 13.38 4.75 1.86
C GLN A 8 12.95 5.72 2.96
N GLU A 9 13.94 6.39 3.57
CA GLU A 9 13.76 7.34 4.67
C GLU A 9 12.61 8.33 4.45
N ARG A 10 12.58 8.91 3.25
CA ARG A 10 11.63 9.97 2.86
C ARG A 10 10.16 9.53 2.88
N TYR A 11 9.90 8.24 2.91
CA TYR A 11 8.55 7.66 2.93
C TYR A 11 8.20 7.01 4.27
N ARG A 12 9.05 7.13 5.30
CA ARG A 12 8.73 6.63 6.64
C ARG A 12 7.44 7.27 7.14
N ASN A 13 6.57 6.45 7.71
CA ASN A 13 5.25 6.83 8.24
C ASN A 13 4.27 7.40 7.19
N ALA A 14 4.50 7.15 5.90
CA ALA A 14 3.53 7.50 4.86
C ALA A 14 2.19 6.78 5.13
N SER A 15 1.10 7.53 5.16
CA SER A 15 -0.26 7.02 5.40
C SER A 15 -1.14 7.01 4.15
N VAL A 16 -0.63 7.54 3.02
CA VAL A 16 -1.33 7.56 1.74
C VAL A 16 -0.52 6.81 0.69
N LEU A 17 -1.13 5.83 0.04
CA LEU A 17 -0.53 5.05 -1.04
C LEU A 17 -1.08 5.48 -2.39
N LEU A 18 -0.21 5.92 -3.30
CA LEU A 18 -0.54 6.09 -4.70
C LEU A 18 -0.19 4.80 -5.45
N ALA A 19 -1.21 4.16 -6.01
CA ALA A 19 -1.06 2.92 -6.77
C ALA A 19 -1.44 3.10 -8.24
N ARG A 20 -1.13 2.08 -9.03
CA ARG A 20 -1.54 2.00 -10.45
C ARG A 20 -2.90 1.32 -10.57
N THR A 21 -3.36 1.15 -11.81
CA THR A 21 -4.60 0.44 -12.14
C THR A 21 -4.59 -0.99 -11.60
N ASN A 22 -5.78 -1.53 -11.33
CA ASN A 22 -6.01 -2.88 -10.81
C ASN A 22 -5.34 -3.15 -9.45
N PHE A 23 -5.21 -2.14 -8.59
CA PHE A 23 -4.70 -2.36 -7.23
C PHE A 23 -5.69 -3.22 -6.44
N GLY A 24 -5.20 -4.29 -5.80
CA GLY A 24 -6.06 -5.25 -5.10
C GLY A 24 -6.73 -6.28 -6.01
N CYS A 25 -6.40 -6.35 -7.30
CA CYS A 25 -6.89 -7.40 -8.18
C CYS A 25 -6.39 -8.79 -7.75
N GLY A 26 -7.24 -9.79 -7.90
CA GLY A 26 -6.94 -11.18 -7.58
C GLY A 26 -8.11 -11.86 -6.86
N SER A 27 -7.88 -13.08 -6.37
CA SER A 27 -8.88 -13.75 -5.53
C SER A 27 -9.03 -13.06 -4.17
N SER A 28 -10.22 -13.19 -3.57
CA SER A 28 -10.54 -12.62 -2.26
C SER A 28 -9.50 -13.03 -1.22
N ARG A 29 -8.94 -12.04 -0.54
CA ARG A 29 -7.95 -12.18 0.53
C ARG A 29 -8.13 -11.04 1.53
N GLU A 30 -8.90 -11.28 2.58
CA GLU A 30 -9.20 -10.27 3.60
C GLU A 30 -7.95 -9.79 4.35
N HIS A 31 -6.89 -10.59 4.37
CA HIS A 31 -5.62 -10.20 4.98
C HIS A 31 -4.89 -9.10 4.20
N ALA A 32 -5.22 -8.88 2.92
CA ALA A 32 -4.59 -7.84 2.12
C ALA A 32 -4.93 -6.42 2.62
N PRO A 33 -6.21 -6.03 2.80
CA PRO A 33 -6.53 -4.75 3.43
C PRO A 33 -6.06 -4.65 4.88
N TRP A 34 -6.05 -5.74 5.67
CA TRP A 34 -5.55 -5.71 7.04
C TRP A 34 -4.07 -5.36 7.10
N ALA A 35 -3.24 -5.97 6.24
CA ALA A 35 -1.81 -5.65 6.19
C ALA A 35 -1.55 -4.18 5.82
N LEU A 36 -2.42 -3.57 5.00
CA LEU A 36 -2.31 -2.15 4.65
C LEU A 36 -2.66 -1.25 5.84
N ASP A 37 -3.71 -1.59 6.60
CA ASP A 37 -4.11 -0.85 7.80
C ASP A 37 -3.08 -1.00 8.93
N ASP A 38 -2.60 -2.22 9.19
CA ASP A 38 -1.57 -2.53 10.18
C ASP A 38 -0.25 -1.80 9.89
N PHE A 39 0.11 -1.69 8.60
CA PHE A 39 1.27 -0.90 8.17
C PHE A 39 1.06 0.61 8.41
N GLY A 40 -0.19 1.07 8.48
CA GLY A 40 -0.54 2.46 8.76
C GLY A 40 -1.07 3.24 7.55
N PHE A 41 -1.35 2.58 6.41
CA PHE A 41 -2.02 3.24 5.29
C PHE A 41 -3.51 3.46 5.61
N ARG A 42 -3.96 4.70 5.43
CA ARG A 42 -5.35 5.12 5.68
C ARG A 42 -6.09 5.48 4.39
N VAL A 43 -5.35 5.82 3.34
CA VAL A 43 -5.92 6.18 2.04
C VAL A 43 -5.12 5.53 0.94
N ILE A 44 -5.83 4.99 -0.06
CA ILE A 44 -5.23 4.44 -1.27
C ILE A 44 -5.89 5.14 -2.46
N ILE A 45 -5.06 5.68 -3.36
CA ILE A 45 -5.51 6.35 -4.58
C ILE A 45 -5.02 5.51 -5.75
N ALA A 46 -5.97 4.99 -6.52
CA ALA A 46 -5.71 4.23 -7.75
C ALA A 46 -6.72 4.66 -8.81
N PRO A 47 -6.40 4.58 -10.11
CA PRO A 47 -7.36 4.89 -11.17
C PRO A 47 -8.55 3.92 -11.25
N SER A 48 -8.42 2.71 -10.70
CA SER A 48 -9.40 1.61 -10.69
C SER A 48 -9.12 0.65 -9.54
#